data_AF-A0ABD2R1H4-F1
#
_entry.id   AF-A0ABD2R1H4-F1
#
_cell.length_a   1.000
_cell.length_b   1.000
_cell.length_c   1.000
_cell.angle_alpha   90.00
_cell.angle_beta   90.00
_cell.angle_gamma   90.00
#
_symmetry.space_group_name_H-M   'P 1'
#
loop_
_entity.id
_entity.type
_entity.pdbx_description
1 polymer ?
#
loop_
_entity_poly.entity_id
_entity_poly.type
_entity_poly.pdbx_seq_one_letter_code
_entity_poly.pdbx_strand_id
1 'polypeptide(L)'
;MYKTFMFGKPSIIMTKVEISRKIFMDDENYDRGMPNFILKILGQTQFGGFTREESKSLHRMTTLIKSDVSLLSNYFDFAKEIVKNSFEKLVAMEEPIDVLLAIKRPAFDVLMRILIGHDGVQNDMVDVLFEETIYLFHGCHSLPFNIPGSAYNRALKARRAMAKIYQYILDERKVMIGKN
;
A
#
# COMPACT_ATOMS: atom_id res chain seq x y z
N MET A 1 -14.28 -25.88 -9.81
CA MET A 1 -14.97 -24.59 -9.64
C MET A 1 -16.11 -24.85 -8.68
N TYR A 2 -16.22 -24.09 -7.60
CA TYR A 2 -17.14 -24.38 -6.49
C TYR A 2 -17.96 -23.14 -6.17
N LYS A 3 -19.27 -23.32 -5.93
CA LYS A 3 -20.13 -22.25 -5.44
C LYS A 3 -20.03 -22.18 -3.92
N THR A 4 -20.01 -20.98 -3.38
CA THR A 4 -19.94 -20.71 -1.94
C THR A 4 -20.61 -19.37 -1.63
N PHE A 5 -20.66 -19.00 -0.36
CA PHE A 5 -21.11 -17.69 0.10
C PHE A 5 -19.99 -17.06 0.92
N MET A 6 -19.33 -16.04 0.36
CA MET A 6 -18.18 -15.38 0.97
C MET A 6 -18.43 -13.88 1.08
N PHE A 7 -18.05 -13.29 2.21
CA PHE A 7 -18.14 -11.85 2.47
C PHE A 7 -19.54 -11.25 2.20
N GLY A 8 -20.60 -12.00 2.48
CA GLY A 8 -21.98 -11.57 2.29
C GLY A 8 -22.49 -11.66 0.84
N LYS A 9 -21.76 -12.34 -0.06
CA LYS A 9 -22.15 -12.47 -1.47
C LYS A 9 -22.04 -13.92 -1.97
N PRO A 10 -22.99 -14.39 -2.82
CA PRO A 10 -22.81 -15.61 -3.59
C PRO A 10 -21.53 -15.51 -4.42
N SER A 11 -20.66 -16.51 -4.29
CA SER A 11 -19.29 -16.46 -4.80
C SER A 11 -18.93 -17.76 -5.48
N ILE A 12 -18.03 -17.69 -6.47
CA ILE A 12 -17.49 -18.85 -7.17
C ILE A 12 -15.99 -18.88 -6.96
N ILE A 13 -15.48 -19.98 -6.39
CA ILE A 13 -14.05 -20.23 -6.27
C ILE A 13 -13.59 -21.03 -7.49
N MET A 14 -12.53 -20.55 -8.12
CA MET A 14 -11.93 -21.14 -9.30
C MET A 14 -10.41 -21.15 -9.19
N THR A 15 -9.81 -22.25 -9.64
CA THR A 15 -8.38 -22.54 -9.50
C THR A 15 -7.72 -22.92 -10.82
N LYS A 16 -8.51 -23.08 -11.89
CA LYS A 16 -8.02 -23.46 -13.22
C LYS A 16 -7.46 -22.24 -13.96
N VAL A 17 -6.24 -22.35 -14.46
CA VAL A 17 -5.49 -21.26 -15.11
C VAL A 17 -6.22 -20.73 -16.34
N GLU A 18 -6.84 -21.61 -17.13
CA GLU A 18 -7.53 -21.24 -18.37
C GLU A 18 -8.71 -20.30 -18.09
N ILE A 19 -9.48 -20.62 -17.04
CA ILE A 19 -10.63 -19.82 -16.63
C ILE A 19 -10.16 -18.51 -16.00
N SER A 20 -9.13 -18.56 -15.14
CA SER A 20 -8.56 -17.35 -14.52
C SER A 20 -8.04 -16.38 -15.58
N ARG A 21 -7.33 -16.88 -16.59
CA ARG A 21 -6.85 -16.06 -17.71
C ARG A 21 -8.01 -15.40 -18.45
N LYS A 22 -9.09 -16.12 -18.72
CA LYS A 22 -10.27 -15.55 -19.38
C LYS A 22 -10.84 -14.38 -18.59
N ILE A 23 -11.04 -14.54 -17.27
CA ILE A 23 -11.58 -13.47 -16.42
C ILE A 23 -10.64 -12.27 -16.33
N PHE A 24 -9.32 -12.49 -16.17
CA PHE A 24 -8.36 -11.40 -16.07
C PHE A 24 -8.15 -10.62 -17.37
N MET A 25 -8.53 -11.17 -18.52
CA MET A 25 -8.38 -10.54 -19.84
C MET A 25 -9.70 -9.98 -20.38
N ASP A 26 -10.82 -10.24 -19.71
CA ASP A 26 -12.16 -9.85 -20.13
C ASP A 26 -12.70 -8.73 -19.23
N ASP A 27 -12.13 -7.54 -19.43
CA ASP A 27 -12.53 -6.31 -18.74
C ASP A 27 -13.92 -5.79 -19.17
N GLU A 28 -14.59 -6.43 -20.15
CA GLU A 28 -15.93 -6.06 -20.60
C GLU A 28 -17.02 -6.77 -19.79
N ASN A 29 -16.81 -8.05 -19.46
CA ASN A 29 -17.78 -8.86 -18.72
C ASN A 29 -17.46 -8.97 -17.22
N TYR A 30 -16.24 -8.65 -16.79
CA TYR A 30 -15.82 -8.79 -15.39
C TYR A 30 -15.17 -7.53 -14.83
N ASP A 31 -15.70 -7.06 -13.71
CA ASP A 31 -15.11 -5.98 -12.92
C ASP A 31 -14.18 -6.52 -11.83
N ARG A 32 -13.13 -5.74 -11.51
CA ARG A 32 -12.25 -6.01 -10.36
C ARG A 32 -12.95 -5.62 -9.05
N GLY A 33 -13.53 -6.60 -8.38
CA GLY A 33 -14.16 -6.41 -7.07
C GLY A 33 -13.23 -6.64 -5.88
N MET A 34 -13.47 -5.92 -4.78
CA MET A 34 -12.93 -6.21 -3.45
C MET A 34 -14.04 -6.21 -2.39
N PRO A 35 -13.92 -6.97 -1.29
CA PRO A 35 -14.86 -6.91 -0.19
C PRO A 35 -15.02 -5.49 0.37
N ASN A 36 -16.26 -5.06 0.61
CA ASN A 36 -16.58 -3.69 1.04
C ASN A 36 -15.84 -3.24 2.31
N PHE A 37 -15.53 -4.17 3.22
CA PHE A 37 -14.79 -3.83 4.44
C PHE A 37 -13.34 -3.46 4.15
N ILE A 38 -12.69 -4.14 3.20
CA ILE A 38 -11.35 -3.78 2.73
C ILE A 38 -11.40 -2.41 2.04
N LEU A 39 -12.42 -2.15 1.21
CA LEU A 39 -12.61 -0.85 0.58
C LEU A 39 -12.70 0.30 1.59
N LYS A 40 -13.41 0.09 2.71
CA LYS A 40 -13.47 1.07 3.81
C LYS A 40 -12.10 1.33 4.46
N ILE A 41 -11.28 0.28 4.65
CA ILE A 41 -9.91 0.41 5.17
C ILE A 41 -9.01 1.14 4.16
N LEU A 42 -9.19 0.91 2.86
CA LEU A 42 -8.43 1.60 1.80
C LEU A 42 -8.95 3.02 1.55
N GLY A 43 -10.13 3.36 2.07
CA GLY A 43 -10.73 4.67 1.89
C GLY A 43 -11.54 4.87 0.63
N GLN A 44 -11.86 3.78 -0.05
CA GLN A 44 -12.67 3.82 -1.25
C GLN A 44 -14.14 3.89 -0.86
N THR A 45 -14.82 4.93 -1.32
CA THR A 45 -16.21 5.23 -1.01
C THR A 45 -17.18 4.55 -1.98
N GLN A 46 -16.70 4.11 -3.14
CA GLN A 46 -17.53 3.51 -4.18
C GLN A 46 -17.68 1.99 -4.03
N PHE A 47 -18.88 1.50 -4.31
CA PHE A 47 -19.19 0.08 -4.37
C PHE A 47 -18.46 -0.55 -5.57
N GLY A 48 -17.60 -1.54 -5.33
CA GLY A 48 -16.91 -2.28 -6.39
C GLY A 48 -15.39 -2.09 -6.43
N GLY A 49 -14.83 -1.06 -5.78
CA GLY A 49 -13.38 -0.82 -5.75
C GLY A 49 -12.93 0.26 -6.72
N PHE A 50 -11.77 0.10 -7.35
CA PHE A 50 -11.23 1.08 -8.32
C PHE A 50 -12.07 1.06 -9.60
N THR A 51 -12.53 2.23 -10.05
CA THR A 51 -13.14 2.31 -11.39
C THR A 51 -12.10 2.03 -12.47
N ARG A 52 -12.56 1.66 -13.66
CA ARG A 52 -11.69 1.50 -14.84
C ARG A 52 -10.88 2.76 -15.12
N GLU A 53 -11.48 3.92 -14.94
CA GLU A 53 -10.84 5.21 -15.18
C GLU A 53 -9.79 5.54 -14.12
N GLU A 54 -10.09 5.34 -12.85
CA GLU A 54 -9.13 5.48 -11.76
C GLU A 54 -7.94 4.54 -11.93
N SER A 55 -8.21 3.29 -12.31
CA SER A 55 -7.16 2.30 -12.56
C SER A 55 -6.29 2.69 -13.76
N LYS A 56 -6.87 3.22 -14.84
CA LYS A 56 -6.12 3.76 -15.99
C LYS A 56 -5.29 4.98 -15.59
N SER A 57 -5.86 5.89 -14.80
CA SER A 57 -5.17 7.09 -14.32
C SER A 57 -3.96 6.72 -13.45
N LEU A 58 -4.18 5.85 -12.46
CA LEU A 58 -3.11 5.32 -11.61
C LEU A 58 -2.04 4.60 -12.44
N HIS A 59 -2.46 3.77 -13.41
CA HIS A 59 -1.52 3.10 -14.31
C HIS A 59 -0.66 4.10 -15.07
N ARG A 60 -1.26 5.13 -15.69
CA ARG A 60 -0.53 6.20 -16.39
C ARG A 60 0.49 6.89 -15.49
N MET A 61 0.11 7.25 -14.26
CA MET A 61 1.03 7.86 -13.30
C MET A 61 2.20 6.92 -12.96
N THR A 62 1.93 5.64 -12.73
CA THR A 62 2.98 4.65 -12.40
C THR A 62 3.84 4.24 -13.60
N THR A 63 3.34 4.34 -14.82
CA THR A 63 4.11 4.02 -16.04
C THR A 63 5.22 5.04 -16.27
N LEU A 64 4.98 6.32 -15.97
CA LEU A 64 6.02 7.36 -16.05
C LEU A 64 7.23 7.06 -15.15
N ILE A 65 6.97 6.49 -13.96
CA ILE A 65 7.99 6.02 -13.02
C ILE A 65 8.80 4.84 -13.59
N LYS A 66 8.18 4.01 -14.46
CA LYS A 66 8.79 2.78 -15.00
C LYS A 66 9.47 2.97 -16.35
N SER A 67 9.05 3.95 -17.15
CA SER A 67 9.48 4.10 -18.55
C SER A 67 10.81 4.84 -18.72
N ASP A 68 11.23 5.61 -17.73
CA ASP A 68 12.50 6.32 -17.78
C ASP A 68 13.62 5.45 -17.21
N VAL A 69 14.51 4.98 -18.08
CA VAL A 69 15.66 4.12 -17.73
C VAL A 69 16.61 4.82 -16.76
N SER A 70 16.75 6.15 -16.86
CA SER A 70 17.59 6.93 -15.95
C SER A 70 16.98 7.00 -14.56
N LEU A 71 15.65 7.15 -14.46
CA LEU A 71 14.94 7.08 -13.17
C LEU A 71 15.03 5.69 -12.56
N LEU A 72 14.89 4.63 -13.38
CA LEU A 72 14.97 3.25 -12.89
C LEU A 72 16.35 2.90 -12.33
N SER A 73 17.41 3.41 -12.97
CA SER A 73 18.80 3.23 -12.52
C SER A 73 19.04 3.95 -11.19
N ASN A 74 18.60 5.21 -11.09
CA ASN A 74 18.64 5.96 -9.83
C ASN A 74 17.83 5.29 -8.71
N TYR A 75 16.68 4.68 -9.04
CA TYR A 75 15.87 3.93 -8.07
C TYR A 75 16.58 2.70 -7.54
N PHE A 76 17.23 1.95 -8.43
CA PHE A 76 18.00 0.79 -8.04
C PHE A 76 19.16 1.18 -7.11
N ASP A 77 19.86 2.27 -7.43
CA ASP A 77 21.02 2.73 -6.66
C ASP A 77 20.63 3.12 -5.23
N PHE A 78 19.63 3.97 -5.04
CA PHE A 78 19.21 4.32 -3.66
C PHE A 78 18.53 3.15 -2.96
N ALA A 79 17.81 2.27 -3.66
CA ALA A 79 17.18 1.11 -3.03
C ALA A 79 18.24 0.15 -2.49
N LYS A 80 19.30 -0.08 -3.27
CA LYS A 80 20.46 -0.85 -2.85
C LYS A 80 21.13 -0.23 -1.63
N GLU A 81 21.31 1.10 -1.63
CA GLU A 81 21.89 1.82 -0.50
C GLU A 81 21.04 1.68 0.78
N ILE A 82 19.73 1.94 0.69
CA ILE A 82 18.80 1.83 1.82
C ILE A 82 18.81 0.42 2.40
N VAL A 83 18.69 -0.60 1.55
CA VAL A 83 18.68 -2.00 1.99
C VAL A 83 20.01 -2.39 2.63
N LYS A 84 21.13 -2.04 1.99
CA LYS A 84 22.47 -2.32 2.53
C LYS A 84 22.65 -1.70 3.90
N ASN A 85 22.41 -0.38 4.03
CA ASN A 85 22.58 0.35 5.28
C ASN A 85 21.65 -0.19 6.38
N SER A 86 20.44 -0.60 6.04
CA SER A 86 19.49 -1.17 7.00
C SER A 86 19.99 -2.51 7.53
N PHE A 87 20.50 -3.38 6.66
CA PHE A 87 21.02 -4.69 7.07
C PHE A 87 22.33 -4.58 7.86
N GLU A 88 23.21 -3.66 7.49
CA GLU A 88 24.43 -3.39 8.28
C GLU A 88 24.08 -2.94 9.71
N LYS A 89 23.07 -2.07 9.87
CA LYS A 89 22.56 -1.68 11.20
C LYS A 89 21.98 -2.85 11.97
N LEU A 90 21.18 -3.71 11.32
CA LEU A 90 20.59 -4.88 11.97
C LEU A 90 21.63 -5.90 12.42
N VAL A 91 22.68 -6.13 11.62
CA VAL A 91 23.77 -7.05 11.98
C VAL A 91 24.60 -6.48 13.14
N ALA A 92 24.75 -5.16 13.22
CA ALA A 92 25.43 -4.51 14.33
C ALA A 92 24.62 -4.50 15.64
N MET A 93 23.32 -4.79 15.60
CA MET A 93 22.51 -4.95 16.80
C MET A 93 22.78 -6.31 17.44
N GLU A 94 23.18 -6.32 18.72
CA GLU A 94 23.41 -7.55 19.49
C GLU A 94 22.12 -8.10 20.15
N GLU A 95 20.97 -7.47 19.88
CA GLU A 95 19.68 -7.81 20.47
C GLU A 95 18.81 -8.68 19.55
N PRO A 96 17.90 -9.50 20.09
CA PRO A 96 16.92 -10.22 19.28
C PRO A 96 16.05 -9.27 18.46
N ILE A 97 15.89 -9.59 17.17
CA ILE A 97 15.07 -8.80 16.22
C ILE A 97 13.85 -9.59 15.76
N ASP A 98 12.75 -8.88 15.48
CA ASP A 98 11.65 -9.42 14.67
C ASP A 98 12.08 -9.39 13.20
N VAL A 99 12.47 -10.56 12.67
CA VAL A 99 12.96 -10.71 11.29
C VAL A 99 11.92 -10.25 10.26
N LEU A 100 10.62 -10.44 10.52
CA LEU A 100 9.57 -10.06 9.58
C LEU A 100 9.44 -8.54 9.47
N LEU A 101 9.49 -7.84 10.61
CA LEU A 101 9.49 -6.37 10.62
C LEU A 101 10.80 -5.80 10.06
N ALA A 102 11.93 -6.39 10.44
CA ALA A 102 13.26 -6.00 9.99
C ALA A 102 13.42 -6.06 8.47
N ILE A 103 12.81 -7.04 7.80
CA ILE A 103 12.85 -7.14 6.32
C ILE A 103 11.81 -6.25 5.64
N LYS A 104 10.65 -6.02 6.27
CA LYS A 104 9.61 -5.13 5.71
C LYS A 104 10.03 -3.67 5.72
N ARG A 105 10.81 -3.25 6.74
CA ARG A 105 11.16 -1.86 6.94
C ARG A 105 11.96 -1.25 5.77
N PRO A 106 13.04 -1.86 5.26
CA PRO A 106 13.77 -1.33 4.11
C PRO A 106 12.91 -1.22 2.85
N ALA A 107 12.04 -2.20 2.60
CA ALA A 107 11.13 -2.16 1.45
C ALA A 107 10.12 -1.00 1.56
N PHE A 108 9.64 -0.74 2.77
CA PHE A 108 8.80 0.42 3.06
C PHE A 108 9.56 1.73 2.85
N ASP A 109 10.78 1.85 3.39
CA ASP A 109 11.59 3.07 3.25
C ASP A 109 11.88 3.38 1.78
N VAL A 110 12.18 2.36 0.96
CA VAL A 110 12.30 2.49 -0.51
C VAL A 110 11.01 3.00 -1.14
N LEU A 111 9.85 2.45 -0.75
CA LEU A 111 8.56 2.91 -1.29
C LEU A 111 8.27 4.37 -0.89
N MET A 112 8.47 4.71 0.39
CA MET A 112 8.27 6.07 0.88
C MET A 112 9.22 7.04 0.20
N ARG A 113 10.43 6.59 -0.09
CA ARG A 113 11.40 7.34 -0.86
C ARG A 113 10.95 7.62 -2.30
N ILE A 114 10.35 6.65 -2.98
CA ILE A 114 9.79 6.85 -4.33
C ILE A 114 8.61 7.82 -4.28
N LEU A 115 7.71 7.68 -3.29
CA LEU A 115 6.48 8.44 -3.20
C LEU A 115 6.68 9.87 -2.67
N ILE A 116 7.57 10.06 -1.70
CA ILE A 116 7.80 11.33 -0.99
C ILE A 116 9.17 11.96 -1.27
N GLY A 117 10.13 11.22 -1.84
CA GLY A 117 11.40 11.77 -2.32
C GLY A 117 12.46 12.06 -1.25
N HIS A 118 13.63 12.52 -1.73
CA HIS A 118 14.64 13.42 -1.09
C HIS A 118 14.36 13.91 0.33
N ASP A 119 13.69 15.05 0.31
CA ASP A 119 13.90 16.15 1.22
C ASP A 119 12.62 16.47 2.00
N GLY A 120 11.62 15.56 1.94
CA GLY A 120 10.22 15.93 2.15
C GLY A 120 9.61 15.51 3.48
N VAL A 121 10.29 14.76 4.35
CA VAL A 121 9.66 14.26 5.59
C VAL A 121 10.66 14.07 6.72
N GLN A 122 10.28 14.50 7.92
CA GLN A 122 10.96 14.11 9.16
C GLN A 122 10.90 12.59 9.35
N ASN A 123 12.03 11.95 9.69
CA ASN A 123 12.11 10.49 9.88
C ASN A 123 11.02 9.96 10.82
N ASP A 124 10.71 10.71 11.89
CA ASP A 124 9.67 10.36 12.87
C ASP A 124 8.28 10.16 12.24
N MET A 125 7.91 10.92 11.19
CA MET A 125 6.64 10.72 10.50
C MET A 125 6.65 9.47 9.61
N VAL A 126 7.80 9.13 9.03
CA VAL A 126 7.99 7.91 8.25
C VAL A 126 7.87 6.68 9.15
N ASP A 127 8.42 6.74 10.37
CA ASP A 127 8.26 5.72 11.40
C ASP A 127 6.78 5.49 11.74
N VAL A 128 6.04 6.58 12.02
CA VAL A 128 4.60 6.47 12.30
C VAL A 128 3.85 5.88 11.10
N LEU A 129 4.18 6.29 9.87
CA LEU A 129 3.54 5.72 8.68
C LEU A 129 3.82 4.21 8.54
N PHE A 130 5.02 3.74 8.90
CA PHE A 130 5.36 2.31 8.89
C PHE A 130 4.48 1.53 9.88
N GLU A 131 4.39 2.00 11.12
CA GLU A 131 3.58 1.37 12.16
C GLU A 131 2.09 1.35 11.79
N GLU A 132 1.56 2.47 11.30
CA GLU A 132 0.16 2.53 10.87
C GLU A 132 -0.11 1.64 9.65
N THR A 133 0.87 1.46 8.77
CA THR A 133 0.77 0.52 7.63
C THR A 133 0.62 -0.93 8.11
N ILE A 134 1.33 -1.32 9.17
CA ILE A 134 1.19 -2.66 9.78
C ILE A 134 -0.25 -2.86 10.27
N TYR A 135 -0.80 -1.91 11.03
CA TYR A 135 -2.19 -1.98 11.50
C TYR A 135 -3.20 -2.02 10.34
N LEU A 136 -2.95 -1.26 9.28
CA LEU A 136 -3.78 -1.25 8.07
C LEU A 136 -3.88 -2.65 7.45
N PHE A 137 -2.74 -3.31 7.23
CA PHE A 137 -2.69 -4.67 6.65
C PHE A 137 -3.30 -5.73 7.58
N HIS A 138 -3.13 -5.60 8.89
CA HIS A 138 -3.81 -6.50 9.83
C HIS A 138 -5.33 -6.37 9.73
N GLY A 139 -5.86 -5.15 9.56
CA GLY A 139 -7.29 -4.95 9.34
C GLY A 139 -7.80 -5.59 8.06
N CYS A 140 -7.04 -5.51 6.96
CA CYS A 140 -7.41 -6.11 5.68
C CYS A 140 -7.54 -7.64 5.76
N HIS A 141 -6.74 -8.29 6.61
CA HIS A 141 -6.80 -9.74 6.84
C HIS A 141 -7.74 -10.14 7.99
N SER A 142 -8.37 -9.18 8.66
CA SER A 142 -9.24 -9.44 9.81
C SER A 142 -10.72 -9.59 9.43
N LEU A 143 -11.51 -10.10 10.37
CA LEU A 143 -12.98 -10.07 10.25
C LEU A 143 -13.50 -8.63 10.39
N PRO A 144 -14.56 -8.25 9.65
CA PRO A 144 -15.01 -6.86 9.54
C PRO A 144 -15.84 -6.38 10.74
N PHE A 145 -15.41 -6.70 11.95
CA PHE A 145 -16.07 -6.29 13.19
C PHE A 145 -15.49 -4.97 13.70
N ASN A 146 -16.28 -3.89 13.67
CA ASN A 146 -15.84 -2.58 14.15
C ASN A 146 -16.05 -2.41 15.66
N ILE A 147 -15.34 -3.22 16.45
CA ILE A 147 -15.40 -3.19 17.92
C ILE A 147 -14.10 -2.59 18.45
N PRO A 148 -14.10 -1.76 19.51
CA PRO A 148 -12.88 -1.24 20.11
C PRO A 148 -11.87 -2.36 20.40
N GLY A 149 -10.61 -2.17 19.97
CA GLY A 149 -9.53 -3.15 20.14
C GLY A 149 -9.41 -4.19 19.02
N SER A 150 -10.45 -4.38 18.19
CA SER A 150 -10.34 -5.27 17.03
C SER A 150 -9.33 -4.75 15.99
N ALA A 151 -8.72 -5.67 15.23
CA ALA A 151 -7.82 -5.33 14.13
C ALA A 151 -8.51 -4.44 13.08
N TYR A 152 -9.78 -4.70 12.75
CA TYR A 152 -10.55 -3.87 11.83
C TYR A 152 -10.75 -2.44 12.35
N ASN A 153 -11.10 -2.27 13.63
CA ASN A 153 -11.22 -0.94 14.24
C ASN A 153 -9.89 -0.19 14.26
N ARG A 154 -8.79 -0.89 14.61
CA ARG A 154 -7.43 -0.32 14.61
C ARG A 154 -7.01 0.13 13.21
N ALA A 155 -7.27 -0.67 12.17
CA ALA A 155 -6.97 -0.30 10.79
C ALA A 155 -7.74 0.93 10.30
N LEU A 156 -9.01 1.08 10.68
CA LEU A 156 -9.77 2.30 10.36
C LEU A 156 -9.19 3.54 11.04
N LYS A 157 -8.64 3.41 12.26
CA LYS A 157 -7.93 4.50 12.94
C LYS A 157 -6.59 4.79 12.26
N ALA A 158 -5.83 3.74 11.93
CA ALA A 158 -4.55 3.84 11.24
C ALA A 158 -4.68 4.58 9.91
N ARG A 159 -5.67 4.22 9.09
CA ARG A 159 -5.99 4.95 7.86
C ARG A 159 -6.17 6.46 8.10
N ARG A 160 -6.91 6.86 9.15
CA ARG A 160 -7.14 8.28 9.44
C ARG A 160 -5.86 8.99 9.88
N ALA A 161 -5.00 8.31 10.65
CA ALA A 161 -3.70 8.83 11.03
C ALA A 161 -2.79 9.03 9.80
N MET A 162 -2.67 8.00 8.96
CA MET A 162 -1.90 8.07 7.70
C MET A 162 -2.41 9.19 6.79
N ALA A 163 -3.72 9.33 6.62
CA ALA A 163 -4.30 10.38 5.79
C ALA A 163 -3.92 11.80 6.27
N LYS A 164 -3.85 12.03 7.59
CA LYS A 164 -3.41 13.31 8.15
C LYS A 164 -1.93 13.58 7.86
N ILE A 165 -1.08 12.57 7.98
CA ILE A 165 0.36 12.69 7.71
C ILE A 165 0.58 12.98 6.23
N TYR A 166 -0.07 12.24 5.33
CA TYR A 166 0.02 12.51 3.89
C TYR A 166 -0.50 13.91 3.52
N GLN A 167 -1.59 14.36 4.15
CA GLN A 167 -2.10 15.70 3.93
C GLN A 167 -1.09 16.77 4.36
N TYR A 168 -0.48 16.61 5.54
CA TYR A 168 0.58 17.50 6.02
C TYR A 168 1.74 17.60 5.03
N ILE A 169 2.25 16.46 4.56
CA ILE A 169 3.34 16.40 3.56
C ILE A 169 2.96 17.12 2.26
N LEU A 170 1.72 16.93 1.78
CA LEU A 170 1.23 17.60 0.57
C LEU A 170 1.13 19.11 0.76
N ASP A 171 0.71 19.56 1.93
CA ASP A 171 0.55 20.99 2.22
C ASP A 171 1.91 21.68 2.38
N GLU A 172 2.90 21.05 3.03
CA GLU A 172 4.28 21.55 3.05
C GLU A 172 4.86 21.71 1.65
N ARG A 173 4.65 20.71 0.78
CA ARG A 173 5.10 20.76 -0.62
C ARG A 173 4.46 21.88 -1.42
N LYS A 174 3.14 22.10 -1.27
CA LYS A 174 2.46 23.21 -1.95
C LYS A 174 3.03 24.57 -1.53
N VAL A 175 3.35 24.73 -0.24
CA VAL A 175 3.98 25.96 0.27
C VAL A 175 5.38 26.15 -0.33
N MET A 176 6.16 25.09 -0.48
CA MET A 176 7.48 25.18 -1.12
C MET A 176 7.40 25.55 -2.60
N ILE A 177 6.45 24.97 -3.34
CA ILE A 177 6.26 25.26 -4.77
C ILE A 177 5.75 26.69 -4.98
N GLY A 178 4.83 27.17 -4.14
CA GLY A 178 4.29 28.54 -4.26
C GLY A 178 5.24 29.66 -3.81
N LYS A 179 6.42 29.32 -3.28
CA LYS A 179 7.49 30.28 -2.93
C LYS A 179 8.53 30.45 -4.05
N ASN A 180 8.48 29.61 -5.09
CA ASN A 180 9.31 29.69 -6.30
C ASN A 180 8.49 30.24 -7.47
#